data_AF-A0A6M0D187-F1
#
_entry.id   AF-A0A6M0D187-F1
#
_cell.length_a   1.000
_cell.length_b   1.000
_cell.length_c   1.000
_cell.angle_alpha   90.00
_cell.angle_beta   90.00
_cell.angle_gamma   90.00
#
_symmetry.space_group_name_H-M   'P 1'
#
loop_
_entity.id
_entity.type
_entity.pdbx_description
1 polymer ?
#
loop_
_entity_poly.entity_id
_entity_poly.type
_entity_poly.pdbx_seq_one_letter_code
_entity_poly.pdbx_strand_id
1 'polypeptide(L)'
;MIGLCLHALLSHWRRHPLQCISILTGLWLATALWTGVQALNDQARADYARTNALLASAAHAQLVPRQGERFEQGDYVQLRRSGWPASPVLEGRLRITTAHPLNVRLLGIEPL
;
A
#
# COMPACT_ATOMS: atom_id res chain seq x y z
N MET A 1 -46.78 28.39 1.78
CA MET A 1 -45.82 29.46 1.41
C MET A 1 -44.61 28.92 0.64
N ILE A 2 -43.99 27.78 1.04
CA ILE A 2 -42.85 27.17 0.31
C ILE A 2 -43.18 26.76 -1.14
N GLY A 3 -44.39 26.27 -1.42
CA GLY A 3 -44.79 25.82 -2.75
C GLY A 3 -44.76 26.92 -3.83
N LEU A 4 -45.13 28.15 -3.50
CA LEU A 4 -45.06 29.30 -4.43
C LEU A 4 -43.61 29.68 -4.74
N CYS A 5 -42.72 29.64 -3.75
CA CYS A 5 -41.29 29.88 -3.96
C CYS A 5 -40.66 28.79 -4.84
N LEU A 6 -40.99 27.52 -4.61
CA LEU A 6 -40.53 26.41 -5.45
C LEU A 6 -40.99 26.57 -6.90
N HIS A 7 -42.25 26.98 -7.11
CA HIS A 7 -42.83 27.17 -8.43
C HIS A 7 -42.22 28.37 -9.17
N ALA A 8 -41.93 29.46 -8.45
CA ALA A 8 -41.23 30.62 -8.99
C ALA A 8 -39.79 30.26 -9.40
N LEU A 9 -39.07 29.49 -8.58
CA LEU A 9 -37.76 28.96 -8.95
C LEU A 9 -37.86 28.06 -10.19
N LEU A 10 -38.72 27.05 -10.20
CA LEU A 10 -38.88 26.14 -11.34
C LEU A 10 -39.24 26.88 -12.63
N SER A 11 -40.07 27.91 -12.55
CA SER A 11 -40.42 28.75 -13.70
C SER A 11 -39.21 29.54 -14.23
N HIS A 12 -38.37 30.06 -13.34
CA HIS A 12 -37.13 30.75 -13.71
C HIS A 12 -36.14 29.81 -14.41
N TRP A 13 -35.94 28.60 -13.87
CA TRP A 13 -35.07 27.59 -14.49
C TRP A 13 -35.60 27.08 -15.84
N ARG A 14 -36.92 27.02 -16.03
CA ARG A 14 -37.54 26.70 -17.35
C ARG A 14 -37.25 27.77 -18.41
N ARG A 15 -37.06 29.04 -18.01
CA ARG A 15 -36.72 30.15 -18.93
C ARG A 15 -35.21 30.29 -19.16
N HIS A 16 -34.38 29.86 -18.20
CA HIS A 16 -32.92 29.89 -18.31
C HIS A 16 -32.28 28.48 -18.15
N PRO A 17 -32.58 27.54 -19.06
CA PRO A 17 -32.12 26.14 -18.93
C PRO A 17 -30.59 26.00 -18.99
N LEU A 18 -29.91 26.87 -19.74
CA LEU A 18 -28.44 26.86 -19.85
C LEU A 18 -27.74 27.14 -18.52
N GLN A 19 -28.29 28.05 -17.70
CA GLN A 19 -27.74 28.36 -16.38
C GLN A 19 -27.92 27.19 -15.41
N CYS A 20 -29.03 26.46 -15.52
CA CYS A 20 -29.28 25.22 -14.75
C CYS A 20 -28.24 24.16 -15.08
N ILE A 21 -28.06 23.88 -16.37
CA ILE A 21 -27.13 22.86 -16.84
C ILE A 21 -25.71 23.21 -16.41
N SER A 22 -25.29 24.47 -16.53
CA SER A 22 -23.96 24.91 -16.10
C SER A 22 -23.73 24.66 -14.60
N ILE A 23 -24.69 25.02 -13.74
CA ILE A 23 -24.58 24.83 -12.28
C ILE A 23 -24.55 23.34 -11.93
N LEU A 24 -25.45 22.54 -12.51
CA LEU A 24 -25.48 21.10 -12.27
C LEU A 24 -24.20 20.41 -12.74
N THR A 25 -23.68 20.81 -13.91
CA THR A 25 -22.43 20.28 -14.46
C THR A 25 -21.25 20.65 -13.57
N GLY A 26 -21.17 21.90 -13.10
CA GLY A 26 -20.14 22.34 -12.16
C GLY A 26 -20.18 21.58 -10.84
N LEU A 27 -21.37 21.37 -10.28
CA LEU A 27 -21.57 20.60 -9.06
C LEU A 27 -21.16 19.13 -9.25
N TRP A 28 -21.62 18.49 -10.33
CA TRP A 28 -21.25 17.11 -10.66
C TRP A 28 -19.74 16.95 -10.85
N LEU A 29 -19.13 17.87 -11.60
CA LEU A 29 -17.69 17.83 -11.85
C LEU A 29 -16.89 18.00 -10.56
N ALA A 30 -17.29 18.91 -9.68
CA ALA A 30 -16.65 19.11 -8.38
C ALA A 30 -16.72 17.85 -7.50
N THR A 31 -17.90 17.21 -7.40
CA THR A 31 -18.08 15.98 -6.62
C THR A 31 -17.33 14.79 -7.22
N ALA A 32 -17.33 14.67 -8.56
CA ALA A 32 -16.60 13.61 -9.26
C ALA A 32 -15.09 13.77 -9.09
N LEU A 33 -14.56 14.99 -9.20
CA LEU A 33 -13.15 15.28 -9.01
C LEU A 33 -12.72 14.98 -7.56
N TRP A 34 -13.52 15.41 -6.58
CA TRP A 34 -13.27 15.12 -5.17
C TRP A 34 -13.18 13.60 -4.91
N THR A 35 -14.20 12.86 -5.33
CA THR A 35 -14.27 11.40 -5.13
C THR A 35 -13.16 10.69 -5.88
N GLY A 36 -12.84 11.12 -7.10
CA GLY A 36 -11.76 10.55 -7.91
C GLY A 36 -10.38 10.73 -7.26
N VAL A 37 -10.07 11.93 -6.76
CA VAL A 37 -8.82 12.22 -6.06
C VAL A 37 -8.72 11.42 -4.76
N GLN A 38 -9.82 11.30 -4.01
CA GLN A 38 -9.83 10.55 -2.76
C GLN A 38 -9.62 9.05 -3.02
N ALA A 39 -10.36 8.46 -3.97
CA ALA A 39 -10.23 7.05 -4.33
C ALA A 39 -8.82 6.70 -4.82
N LEU A 40 -8.21 7.57 -5.65
CA LEU A 40 -6.84 7.39 -6.12
C LEU A 40 -5.82 7.48 -4.98
N ASN A 41 -5.98 8.45 -4.07
CA ASN A 41 -5.11 8.57 -2.89
C ASN A 41 -5.24 7.40 -1.94
N ASP A 42 -6.45 6.85 -1.76
CA ASP A 42 -6.67 5.67 -0.93
C ASP A 42 -5.98 4.44 -1.54
N GLN A 43 -6.04 4.29 -2.86
CA GLN A 43 -5.35 3.21 -3.56
C GLN A 43 -3.83 3.34 -3.45
N ALA A 44 -3.28 4.55 -3.64
CA ALA A 44 -1.85 4.79 -3.44
C ALA A 44 -1.42 4.48 -2.00
N ARG A 45 -2.17 4.95 -1.00
CA ARG A 45 -1.90 4.67 0.42
C ARG A 45 -1.94 3.17 0.72
N ALA A 46 -2.88 2.42 0.14
CA ALA A 46 -2.98 0.98 0.33
C ALA A 46 -1.79 0.22 -0.29
N ASP A 47 -1.32 0.63 -1.47
CA ASP A 47 -0.16 0.02 -2.13
C ASP A 47 1.15 0.30 -1.35
N TYR A 48 1.30 1.52 -0.83
CA TYR A 48 2.40 1.86 0.09
C TYR A 48 2.32 1.04 1.38
N ALA A 49 1.15 0.97 2.01
CA ALA A 49 0.96 0.20 3.24
C ALA A 49 1.28 -1.29 3.04
N ARG A 50 0.92 -1.86 1.89
CA ARG A 50 1.25 -3.25 1.52
C ARG A 50 2.75 -3.47 1.38
N THR A 51 3.45 -2.55 0.71
CA THR A 51 4.91 -2.62 0.57
C THR A 51 5.60 -2.45 1.92
N ASN A 52 5.12 -1.51 2.73
CA ASN A 52 5.64 -1.28 4.07
C ASN A 52 5.36 -2.44 5.02
N ALA A 53 4.23 -3.15 4.90
CA ALA A 53 3.96 -4.33 5.73
C ALA A 53 4.95 -5.47 5.44
N LEU A 54 5.34 -5.67 4.18
CA LEU A 54 6.39 -6.63 3.81
C LEU A 54 7.75 -6.21 4.39
N LEU A 55 8.05 -4.91 4.39
CA LEU A 55 9.29 -4.37 4.96
C LEU A 55 9.28 -4.31 6.51
N ALA A 56 8.15 -4.03 7.13
CA ALA A 56 7.97 -3.94 8.57
C ALA A 56 7.91 -5.33 9.22
N SER A 57 7.44 -6.35 8.50
CA SER A 57 7.67 -7.74 8.89
C SER A 57 9.17 -8.08 8.94
N ALA A 58 9.98 -7.38 8.13
CA ALA A 58 11.45 -7.41 8.20
C ALA A 58 12.05 -6.40 9.21
N ALA A 59 11.25 -5.56 9.89
CA ALA A 59 11.70 -4.62 10.92
C ALA A 59 11.99 -5.26 12.29
N HIS A 60 12.33 -6.55 12.29
CA HIS A 60 13.14 -7.10 13.38
C HIS A 60 14.54 -6.49 13.26
N ALA A 61 15.23 -6.28 14.39
CA ALA A 61 16.61 -5.79 14.34
C ALA A 61 17.49 -6.82 13.60
N GLN A 62 17.79 -6.56 12.34
CA GLN A 62 18.60 -7.43 11.48
C GLN A 62 20.05 -6.99 11.53
N LEU A 63 20.94 -7.91 11.90
CA LEU A 63 22.38 -7.74 11.77
C LEU A 63 22.77 -8.21 10.37
N VAL A 64 23.11 -7.25 9.49
CA VAL A 64 23.54 -7.52 8.12
C VAL A 64 25.04 -7.24 7.99
N PRO A 65 25.82 -8.11 7.33
CA PRO A 65 27.24 -7.84 7.10
C PRO A 65 27.43 -6.54 6.31
N ARG A 66 28.35 -5.69 6.76
CA ARG A 66 28.64 -4.38 6.13
C ARG A 66 29.34 -4.53 4.76
N GLN A 67 29.99 -5.67 4.53
CA GLN A 67 30.60 -6.07 3.27
C GLN A 67 30.47 -7.59 3.10
N GLY A 68 30.06 -8.04 1.91
CA GLY A 68 29.89 -9.46 1.56
C GLY A 68 28.47 -10.00 1.80
N GLU A 69 28.24 -11.25 1.37
CA GLU A 69 26.93 -11.92 1.44
C GLU A 69 26.77 -12.88 2.63
N ARG A 70 27.83 -13.09 3.43
CA ARG A 70 27.85 -14.10 4.51
C ARG A 70 28.29 -13.48 5.83
N PHE A 71 27.59 -13.85 6.90
CA PHE A 71 27.95 -13.55 8.29
C PHE A 71 28.78 -14.72 8.84
N GLU A 72 29.85 -14.46 9.57
CA GLU A 72 30.68 -15.53 10.11
C GLU A 72 29.92 -16.29 11.21
N GLN A 73 29.94 -17.63 11.16
CA GLN A 73 29.19 -18.45 12.12
C GLN A 73 29.68 -18.24 13.56
N GLY A 74 30.98 -17.95 13.75
CA GLY A 74 31.56 -17.66 15.06
C GLY A 74 30.93 -16.47 15.76
N ASP A 75 30.64 -15.40 15.03
CA ASP A 75 30.02 -14.18 15.54
C ASP A 75 28.58 -14.44 16.00
N TYR A 76 27.81 -15.22 15.25
CA TYR A 76 26.46 -15.64 15.64
C TYR A 76 26.49 -16.45 16.95
N VAL A 77 27.39 -17.43 17.05
CA VAL A 77 27.54 -18.29 18.23
C VAL A 77 27.93 -17.45 19.45
N GLN A 78 28.82 -16.47 19.29
CA GLN A 78 29.19 -15.56 20.38
C GLN A 78 28.01 -14.72 20.85
N LEU A 79 27.18 -14.21 19.92
CA LEU A 79 25.99 -13.40 20.23
C LEU A 79 24.93 -14.22 20.98
N ARG A 80 24.74 -15.49 20.60
CA ARG A 80 23.84 -16.41 21.34
C ARG A 80 24.36 -16.71 22.74
N ARG A 81 25.67 -16.94 22.87
CA ARG A 81 26.31 -17.22 24.18
C ARG A 81 26.30 -16.03 25.13
N SER A 82 26.23 -14.80 24.62
CA SER A 82 26.07 -13.59 25.44
C SER A 82 24.63 -13.30 25.86
N GLY A 83 23.68 -14.20 25.55
CA GLY A 83 22.29 -14.12 26.00
C GLY A 83 21.37 -13.32 25.06
N TRP A 84 21.84 -12.93 23.87
CA TRP A 84 20.99 -12.22 22.91
C TRP A 84 20.04 -13.19 22.16
N PRO A 85 18.74 -12.86 22.04
CA PRO A 85 17.77 -13.64 21.27
C PRO A 85 17.91 -13.32 19.76
N ALA A 86 18.99 -13.79 19.14
CA ALA A 86 19.19 -13.71 17.70
C ALA A 86 18.79 -15.03 17.02
N SER A 87 18.12 -14.97 15.86
CA SER A 87 17.86 -16.13 15.00
C SER A 87 18.67 -15.98 13.70
N PRO A 88 19.43 -17.00 13.28
CA PRO A 88 20.15 -16.99 12.03
C PRO A 88 19.16 -17.20 10.88
N VAL A 89 19.29 -16.37 9.85
CA VAL A 89 18.48 -16.47 8.63
C VAL A 89 19.41 -16.82 7.48
N LEU A 90 19.15 -17.96 6.84
CA LEU A 90 19.87 -18.42 5.65
C LEU A 90 18.96 -18.25 4.44
N GLU A 91 19.35 -17.40 3.49
CA GLU A 91 18.62 -17.22 2.23
C GLU A 91 19.29 -17.96 1.07
N GLY A 92 18.50 -18.74 0.34
CA GLY A 92 18.94 -19.41 -0.89
C GLY A 92 17.95 -19.18 -2.02
N ARG A 93 18.43 -19.02 -3.25
CA ARG A 93 17.56 -18.97 -4.44
C ARG A 93 17.60 -20.32 -5.14
N LEU A 94 16.44 -20.97 -5.26
CA LEU A 94 16.29 -22.18 -6.04
C LEU A 94 15.54 -21.87 -7.33
N ARG A 95 16.06 -22.38 -8.44
CA ARG A 95 15.37 -22.40 -9.72
C ARG A 95 14.80 -23.79 -9.91
N ILE A 96 13.48 -23.91 -9.83
CA ILE A 96 12.78 -25.18 -10.03
C ILE A 96 12.48 -25.28 -11.53
N THR A 97 13.19 -26.16 -12.22
CA THR A 97 12.97 -26.45 -13.63
C THR A 97 11.85 -27.50 -13.76
N THR A 98 10.60 -27.05 -13.63
CA THR A 98 9.40 -27.83 -13.95
C THR A 98 8.77 -27.35 -15.26
N ALA A 99 7.65 -27.94 -15.69
CA ALA A 99 6.91 -27.53 -16.89
C ALA A 99 6.60 -26.01 -16.95
N HIS A 100 6.51 -25.35 -15.79
CA HIS A 100 6.64 -23.91 -15.65
C HIS A 100 7.86 -23.62 -14.76
N PRO A 101 8.91 -22.93 -15.25
CA PRO A 101 10.08 -22.61 -14.45
C PRO A 101 9.71 -21.61 -13.36
N LEU A 102 9.97 -21.96 -12.10
CA LEU A 102 9.67 -21.11 -10.96
C LEU A 102 10.96 -20.75 -10.21
N ASN A 103 11.16 -19.46 -9.96
CA ASN A 103 12.20 -18.98 -9.07
C ASN A 103 11.62 -18.89 -7.66
N VAL A 104 12.14 -19.70 -6.74
CA VAL A 104 11.69 -19.75 -5.34
C VAL A 104 12.81 -19.29 -4.44
N ARG A 105 12.49 -18.42 -3.48
CA ARG A 105 13.39 -18.00 -2.40
C ARG A 105 13.16 -18.94 -1.21
N LEU A 106 14.19 -19.72 -0.86
CA LEU A 106 14.22 -20.52 0.35
C LEU A 106 14.76 -19.67 1.50
N LEU A 107 14.10 -19.79 2.65
CA LEU A 107 14.44 -19.10 3.88
C LEU A 107 14.58 -20.16 4.98
N GLY A 108 15.80 -20.41 5.44
CA GLY A 108 16.07 -21.25 6.61
C GLY A 108 16.06 -20.38 7.86
N ILE A 109 15.13 -20.65 8.77
CA ILE A 109 15.02 -19.97 10.07
C ILE A 109 15.22 -20.99 11.19
N GLU A 110 16.04 -20.66 12.19
CA GLU A 110 16.14 -21.45 13.43
C GLU A 110 15.10 -20.91 14.42
N PRO A 111 14.11 -21.71 14.87
CA PRO A 111 13.18 -21.28 15.90
C PRO A 111 13.92 -21.08 17.24
N LEU A 112 13.60 -19.98 17.94
CA LEU A 112 14.22 -19.57 19.21
C LEU A 112 13.80 -20.46 20.39
#